data_AF-A0A1M3N814-F1
#
_entry.id   AF-A0A1M3N814-F1
#
_cell.length_a   1.000
_cell.length_b   1.000
_cell.length_c   1.000
_cell.angle_alpha   90.00
_cell.angle_beta   90.00
_cell.angle_gamma   90.00
#
_symmetry.space_group_name_H-M   'P 1'
#
loop_
_entity.id
_entity.type
_entity.pdbx_description
1 polymer ?
#
loop_
_entity_poly.entity_id
_entity_poly.type
_entity_poly.pdbx_seq_one_letter_code
_entity_poly.pdbx_strand_id
1 'polypeptide(L)'
;MSHDPKNGMINGSNGAGSYDAHDEAEAEAEAEERAPAPLPAPPERVAELCAACMRFVASKYKVSLDGTPDTLSLLDQYVREAREAARERPESVELVAPAVGAYLGEVMRQEFGGEWWAEGDHDAWRLYFTNVYLAFNPIGMAREAITMTEEPGWHAHMALDPGERDEIEARLAAMPEVDEEEYYLPTTRLDVVTAVVETLRARAEAAGIGDVTFSKEDYE
;
A
#
# COMPACT_ATOMS: atom_id res chain seq x y z
N MET A 1 -61.29 -32.71 52.47
CA MET A 1 -60.43 -33.75 51.87
C MET A 1 -59.44 -32.98 51.00
N SER A 2 -58.30 -32.60 51.58
CA SER A 2 -56.97 -33.24 51.37
C SER A 2 -56.46 -32.93 49.96
N HIS A 3 -55.27 -32.39 49.72
CA HIS A 3 -54.08 -32.06 50.50
C HIS A 3 -53.30 -31.07 49.62
N ASP A 4 -52.61 -30.07 50.18
CA ASP A 4 -51.32 -29.66 49.64
C ASP A 4 -50.46 -29.02 50.74
N PRO A 5 -49.28 -29.60 51.07
CA PRO A 5 -48.39 -29.10 52.08
C PRO A 5 -47.10 -28.43 51.51
N LYS A 6 -46.65 -27.41 52.24
CA LYS A 6 -45.26 -27.06 52.63
C LYS A 6 -44.16 -26.80 51.58
N ASN A 7 -43.76 -25.52 51.53
CA ASN A 7 -42.45 -24.96 51.92
C ASN A 7 -41.16 -25.78 51.67
N GLY A 8 -40.20 -25.22 50.92
CA GLY A 8 -38.78 -25.58 51.03
C GLY A 8 -37.84 -25.13 49.91
N MET A 9 -36.91 -24.22 50.27
CA MET A 9 -35.48 -24.18 49.88
C MET A 9 -35.01 -23.64 48.51
N ILE A 10 -34.40 -22.45 48.61
CA ILE A 10 -33.12 -21.96 48.02
C ILE A 10 -32.30 -22.99 47.21
N ASN A 11 -31.91 -22.66 45.97
CA ASN A 11 -30.53 -22.86 45.53
C ASN A 11 -30.14 -21.92 44.38
N GLY A 12 -28.92 -21.39 44.45
CA GLY A 12 -28.36 -20.47 43.47
C GLY A 12 -27.95 -21.13 42.16
N SER A 13 -27.85 -20.33 41.11
CA SER A 13 -27.11 -20.69 39.90
C SER A 13 -26.26 -19.49 39.49
N ASN A 14 -24.99 -19.53 39.89
CA ASN A 14 -23.94 -18.75 39.27
C ASN A 14 -23.68 -19.38 37.89
N GLY A 15 -24.24 -18.78 36.84
CA GLY A 15 -23.75 -18.99 35.48
C GLY A 15 -22.43 -18.26 35.33
N ALA A 16 -21.33 -18.91 35.72
CA ALA A 16 -20.00 -18.50 35.29
C ALA A 16 -19.94 -18.77 33.78
N GLY A 17 -20.03 -17.71 32.98
CA GLY A 17 -19.69 -17.77 31.57
C GLY A 17 -18.20 -18.12 31.46
N SER A 18 -17.96 -19.35 31.03
CA SER A 18 -16.68 -19.79 30.51
C SER A 18 -16.63 -19.35 29.06
N TYR A 19 -16.32 -18.08 28.82
CA TYR A 19 -16.06 -17.56 27.49
C TYR A 19 -14.64 -17.99 27.11
N ASP A 20 -14.56 -19.13 26.42
CA ASP A 20 -13.85 -19.27 25.13
C ASP A 20 -12.44 -18.69 24.94
N ALA A 21 -11.58 -18.79 25.94
CA ALA A 21 -10.13 -18.62 25.75
C ALA A 21 -9.53 -19.64 24.75
N HIS A 22 -10.22 -20.75 24.47
CA HIS A 22 -9.81 -21.73 23.47
C HIS A 22 -10.17 -21.31 22.03
N ASP A 23 -11.35 -20.74 21.81
CA ASP A 23 -11.78 -20.22 20.50
C ASP A 23 -10.95 -18.99 20.09
N GLU A 24 -10.61 -18.11 21.03
CA GLU A 24 -9.70 -16.97 20.77
C GLU A 24 -8.29 -17.45 20.41
N ALA A 25 -7.75 -18.45 21.10
CA ALA A 25 -6.43 -19.00 20.81
C ALA A 25 -6.37 -19.79 19.49
N GLU A 26 -7.45 -20.49 19.11
CA GLU A 26 -7.56 -21.17 17.81
C GLU A 26 -7.70 -20.16 16.67
N ALA A 27 -8.49 -19.08 16.86
CA ALA A 27 -8.60 -18.01 15.87
C ALA A 27 -7.30 -17.19 15.73
N GLU A 28 -6.58 -16.93 16.83
CA GLU A 28 -5.26 -16.30 16.81
C GLU A 28 -4.23 -17.20 16.12
N ALA A 29 -4.23 -18.51 16.39
CA ALA A 29 -3.33 -19.47 15.74
C ALA A 29 -3.65 -19.64 14.24
N GLU A 30 -4.93 -19.68 13.85
CA GLU A 30 -5.34 -19.70 12.44
C GLU A 30 -5.01 -18.38 11.72
N ALA A 31 -5.06 -17.24 12.42
CA ALA A 31 -4.65 -15.94 11.90
C ALA A 31 -3.12 -15.83 11.76
N GLU A 32 -2.35 -16.37 12.72
CA GLU A 32 -0.89 -16.45 12.66
C GLU A 32 -0.42 -17.39 11.54
N GLU A 33 -1.10 -18.52 11.32
CA GLU A 33 -0.83 -19.46 10.23
C GLU A 33 -1.25 -18.90 8.85
N ARG A 34 -2.17 -17.93 8.82
CA ARG A 34 -2.62 -17.21 7.61
C ARG A 34 -1.83 -15.91 7.34
N ALA A 35 -0.88 -15.54 8.18
CA ALA A 35 -0.03 -14.39 7.91
C ALA A 35 0.79 -14.66 6.63
N PRO A 36 0.72 -13.78 5.62
CA PRO A 36 1.46 -13.99 4.38
C PRO A 36 2.96 -14.05 4.68
N ALA A 37 3.66 -14.95 3.98
CA ALA A 37 5.10 -15.08 4.13
C ALA A 37 5.79 -13.73 3.86
N PRO A 38 6.85 -13.37 4.61
CA PRO A 38 7.60 -12.16 4.36
C PRO A 38 8.07 -12.10 2.91
N LEU A 39 7.91 -10.93 2.28
CA LEU A 39 8.35 -10.74 0.91
C LEU A 39 9.88 -10.89 0.80
N PRO A 40 10.39 -11.36 -0.35
CA PRO A 40 11.82 -11.36 -0.59
C PRO A 40 12.38 -9.93 -0.57
N ALA A 41 13.68 -9.82 -0.31
CA ALA A 41 14.39 -8.54 -0.40
C ALA A 41 14.25 -7.95 -1.81
N PRO A 42 14.11 -6.62 -1.94
CA PRO A 42 14.02 -5.99 -3.26
C PRO A 42 15.36 -6.07 -4.00
N PRO A 43 15.38 -5.83 -5.33
CA PRO A 43 16.62 -5.72 -6.09
C PRO A 43 17.60 -4.71 -5.46
N GLU A 44 18.90 -4.99 -5.52
CA GLU A 44 19.94 -4.18 -4.86
C GLU A 44 19.86 -2.69 -5.26
N ARG A 45 19.66 -2.40 -6.54
CA ARG A 45 19.51 -1.02 -7.04
C ARG A 45 18.32 -0.28 -6.38
N VAL A 46 17.20 -0.98 -6.15
CA VAL A 46 16.03 -0.41 -5.45
C VAL A 46 16.38 -0.15 -3.98
N ALA A 47 17.02 -1.12 -3.31
CA ALA A 47 17.44 -0.98 -1.92
C ALA A 47 18.40 0.19 -1.71
N GLU A 48 19.35 0.39 -2.63
CA GLU A 48 20.28 1.53 -2.62
C GLU A 48 19.57 2.88 -2.73
N LEU A 49 18.59 2.98 -3.62
CA LEU A 49 17.76 4.18 -3.81
C LEU A 49 16.88 4.46 -2.58
N CYS A 50 16.27 3.42 -1.99
CA CYS A 50 15.53 3.56 -0.74
C CYS A 50 16.42 4.10 0.39
N ALA A 51 17.62 3.52 0.54
CA ALA A 51 18.60 3.98 1.53
C ALA A 51 19.06 5.42 1.24
N ALA A 52 19.15 5.83 -0.03
CA ALA A 52 19.44 7.21 -0.41
C ALA A 52 18.33 8.17 0.02
N CYS A 53 17.06 7.82 -0.24
CA CYS A 53 15.90 8.60 0.20
C CYS A 53 15.90 8.79 1.73
N MET A 54 16.06 7.70 2.47
CA MET A 54 16.16 7.73 3.94
C MET A 54 17.28 8.67 4.42
N ARG A 55 18.47 8.63 3.79
CA ARG A 55 19.57 9.54 4.10
C ARG A 55 19.24 10.99 3.77
N PHE A 56 18.58 11.26 2.65
CA PHE A 56 18.20 12.62 2.25
C PHE A 56 17.22 13.25 3.26
N VAL A 57 16.18 12.52 3.63
CA VAL A 57 15.16 12.96 4.60
C VAL A 57 15.77 13.10 6.00
N ALA A 58 16.53 12.11 6.47
CA ALA A 58 17.19 12.16 7.78
C ALA A 58 18.22 13.29 7.88
N SER A 59 18.95 13.57 6.80
CA SER A 59 19.88 14.71 6.77
C SER A 59 19.17 16.04 6.94
N LYS A 60 17.95 16.16 6.40
CA LYS A 60 17.17 17.40 6.41
C LYS A 60 16.38 17.59 7.69
N TYR A 61 15.56 16.62 8.09
CA TYR A 61 14.63 16.75 9.21
C TYR A 61 15.12 16.14 10.51
N LYS A 62 16.27 15.44 10.50
CA LYS A 62 16.82 14.72 11.67
C LYS A 62 15.90 13.62 12.21
N VAL A 63 14.96 13.17 11.38
CA VAL A 63 14.06 12.03 11.62
C VAL A 63 14.23 11.05 10.46
N SER A 64 14.25 9.76 10.77
CA SER A 64 14.37 8.71 9.76
C SER A 64 13.01 8.28 9.26
N LEU A 65 12.92 8.04 7.96
CA LEU A 65 11.86 7.22 7.38
C LEU A 65 12.03 5.76 7.84
N ASP A 66 10.92 5.07 8.07
CA ASP A 66 10.91 3.71 8.65
C ASP A 66 10.47 2.62 7.66
N GLY A 67 10.15 2.98 6.42
CA GLY A 67 9.66 2.04 5.42
C GLY A 67 8.17 1.72 5.54
N THR A 68 7.43 2.45 6.36
CA THR A 68 5.98 2.28 6.55
C THR A 68 5.20 3.50 6.05
N PRO A 69 3.88 3.37 5.81
CA PRO A 69 3.01 4.50 5.48
C PRO A 69 3.07 5.66 6.48
N ASP A 70 3.30 5.39 7.76
CA ASP A 70 3.26 6.39 8.85
C ASP A 70 4.26 7.53 8.65
N THR A 71 5.38 7.27 7.96
CA THR A 71 6.41 8.29 7.71
C THR A 71 6.26 9.00 6.36
N LEU A 72 5.24 8.70 5.55
CA LEU A 72 5.04 9.33 4.24
C LEU A 72 4.75 10.83 4.30
N SER A 73 4.13 11.33 5.37
CA SER A 73 3.94 12.78 5.55
C SER A 73 5.27 13.57 5.58
N LEU A 74 6.36 12.96 6.07
CA LEU A 74 7.71 13.53 6.00
C LEU A 74 8.25 13.53 4.56
N LEU A 75 7.93 12.48 3.79
CA LEU A 75 8.28 12.39 2.39
C LEU A 75 7.52 13.42 1.54
N ASP A 76 6.23 13.66 1.83
CA ASP A 76 5.44 14.71 1.17
C ASP A 76 6.11 16.08 1.36
N GLN A 77 6.48 16.42 2.60
CA GLN A 77 7.18 17.67 2.88
C GLN A 77 8.52 17.74 2.13
N TYR A 78 9.26 16.62 2.06
CA TYR A 78 10.50 16.54 1.29
C TYR A 78 10.28 16.77 -0.21
N VAL A 79 9.23 16.18 -0.80
CA VAL A 79 8.88 16.36 -2.22
C VAL A 79 8.53 17.81 -2.53
N ARG A 80 7.77 18.50 -1.67
CA ARG A 80 7.48 19.94 -1.83
C ARG A 80 8.75 20.77 -1.88
N GLU A 81 9.69 20.50 -0.97
CA GLU A 81 10.95 21.23 -0.95
C GLU A 81 11.88 20.84 -2.12
N ALA A 82 11.82 19.59 -2.58
CA ALA A 82 12.52 19.13 -3.78
C ALA A 82 11.99 19.80 -5.05
N ARG A 83 10.66 19.99 -5.15
CA ARG A 83 10.00 20.75 -6.22
C ARG A 83 10.51 22.18 -6.29
N GLU A 84 10.58 22.89 -5.15
CA GLU A 84 11.15 24.24 -5.12
C GLU A 84 12.63 24.24 -5.55
N ALA A 85 13.42 23.27 -5.08
CA ALA A 85 14.82 23.14 -5.48
C ALA A 85 15.00 22.82 -6.98
N ALA A 86 14.08 22.05 -7.57
CA ALA A 86 14.12 21.67 -8.98
C ALA A 86 13.88 22.87 -9.91
N ARG A 87 13.17 23.92 -9.46
CA ARG A 87 13.02 25.16 -10.22
C ARG A 87 14.36 25.87 -10.44
N GLU A 88 15.26 25.78 -9.47
CA GLU A 88 16.60 26.37 -9.55
C GLU A 88 17.62 25.41 -10.18
N ARG A 89 17.44 24.10 -9.96
CA ARG A 89 18.33 23.03 -10.42
C ARG A 89 17.53 21.87 -11.02
N PRO A 90 17.05 21.99 -12.27
CA PRO A 90 16.21 20.97 -12.90
C PRO A 90 16.86 19.58 -12.94
N GLU A 91 18.18 19.52 -13.05
CA GLU A 91 18.96 18.27 -13.03
C GLU A 91 18.86 17.50 -11.71
N SER A 92 18.42 18.14 -10.62
CA SER A 92 18.22 17.47 -9.33
C SER A 92 17.09 16.45 -9.37
N VAL A 93 16.14 16.57 -10.30
CA VAL A 93 15.05 15.59 -10.49
C VAL A 93 15.62 14.21 -10.80
N GLU A 94 16.68 14.12 -11.60
CA GLU A 94 17.33 12.86 -11.97
C GLU A 94 17.98 12.13 -10.79
N LEU A 95 18.26 12.84 -9.69
CA LEU A 95 18.79 12.25 -8.47
C LEU A 95 17.69 11.97 -7.44
N VAL A 96 16.78 12.93 -7.25
CA VAL A 96 15.81 12.89 -6.15
C VAL A 96 14.63 11.98 -6.49
N ALA A 97 14.11 12.04 -7.72
CA ALA A 97 12.93 11.27 -8.09
C ALA A 97 13.15 9.74 -8.02
N PRO A 98 14.29 9.18 -8.48
CA PRO A 98 14.55 7.75 -8.32
C PRO A 98 14.60 7.32 -6.85
N ALA A 99 15.19 8.13 -5.97
CA ALA A 99 15.26 7.82 -4.54
C ALA A 99 13.87 7.85 -3.89
N VAL A 100 13.12 8.92 -4.11
CA VAL A 100 11.76 9.10 -3.57
C VAL A 100 10.83 8.00 -4.09
N GLY A 101 10.85 7.76 -5.40
CA GLY A 101 10.00 6.76 -6.04
C GLY A 101 10.32 5.34 -5.62
N ALA A 102 11.60 4.97 -5.52
CA ALA A 102 11.98 3.65 -4.99
C ALA A 102 11.49 3.45 -3.56
N TYR A 103 11.63 4.46 -2.69
CA TYR A 103 11.11 4.38 -1.32
C TYR A 103 9.59 4.22 -1.29
N LEU A 104 8.84 5.05 -2.03
CA LEU A 104 7.39 4.97 -2.12
C LEU A 104 6.94 3.59 -2.65
N GLY A 105 7.61 3.10 -3.69
CA GLY A 105 7.34 1.80 -4.26
C GLY A 105 7.65 0.64 -3.30
N GLU A 106 8.70 0.72 -2.47
CA GLU A 106 8.92 -0.27 -1.41
C GLU A 106 7.83 -0.22 -0.34
N VAL A 107 7.38 0.97 0.08
CA VAL A 107 6.23 1.08 1.01
C VAL A 107 5.01 0.38 0.43
N MET A 108 4.66 0.67 -0.82
CA MET A 108 3.53 0.03 -1.51
C MET A 108 3.74 -1.48 -1.69
N ARG A 109 4.97 -1.93 -1.99
CA ARG A 109 5.29 -3.35 -2.15
C ARG A 109 5.11 -4.11 -0.85
N GLN A 110 5.56 -3.55 0.28
CA GLN A 110 5.39 -4.16 1.60
C GLN A 110 3.93 -4.17 2.04
N GLU A 111 3.19 -3.08 1.78
CA GLU A 111 1.80 -2.93 2.19
C GLU A 111 0.86 -3.87 1.41
N PHE A 112 1.02 -3.93 0.09
CA PHE A 112 0.06 -4.61 -0.77
C PHE A 112 0.56 -5.93 -1.35
N GLY A 113 1.86 -6.21 -1.25
CA GLY A 113 2.48 -7.32 -1.97
C GLY A 113 2.78 -6.95 -3.43
N GLY A 114 3.97 -7.32 -3.88
CA GLY A 114 4.38 -7.08 -5.26
C GLY A 114 5.84 -7.43 -5.49
N GLU A 115 6.25 -7.29 -6.75
CA GLU A 115 7.59 -7.56 -7.24
C GLU A 115 8.10 -6.40 -8.08
N TRP A 116 9.35 -6.03 -7.84
CA TRP A 116 10.03 -5.04 -8.68
C TRP A 116 10.61 -5.69 -9.93
N TRP A 117 10.29 -5.09 -11.07
CA TRP A 117 11.05 -5.24 -12.29
C TRP A 117 11.96 -4.03 -12.48
N ALA A 118 13.23 -4.17 -12.11
CA ALA A 118 14.21 -3.07 -12.04
C ALA A 118 15.35 -3.23 -13.07
N GLU A 119 15.01 -3.61 -14.30
CA GLU A 119 15.96 -3.77 -15.41
C GLU A 119 16.00 -2.54 -16.32
N GLY A 120 17.18 -2.23 -16.85
CA GLY A 120 17.39 -1.06 -17.71
C GLY A 120 17.37 0.28 -16.97
N ASP A 121 16.91 1.31 -17.69
CA ASP A 121 16.74 2.68 -17.21
C ASP A 121 15.48 2.82 -16.36
N HIS A 122 15.42 3.85 -15.51
CA HIS A 122 14.37 3.99 -14.48
C HIS A 122 12.96 4.17 -15.06
N ASP A 123 12.81 4.63 -16.30
CA ASP A 123 11.53 4.75 -17.00
C ASP A 123 10.95 3.40 -17.43
N ALA A 124 11.79 2.37 -17.57
CA ALA A 124 11.39 1.00 -17.85
C ALA A 124 11.01 0.19 -16.59
N TRP A 125 11.30 0.71 -15.40
CA TRP A 125 11.07 -0.01 -14.14
C TRP A 125 9.60 -0.10 -13.77
N ARG A 126 9.17 -1.22 -13.20
CA ARG A 126 7.78 -1.42 -12.76
C ARG A 126 7.72 -2.05 -11.38
N LEU A 127 6.67 -1.70 -10.65
CA LEU A 127 6.17 -2.49 -9.53
C LEU A 127 4.95 -3.27 -10.03
N TYR A 128 5.02 -4.59 -9.98
CA TYR A 128 3.96 -5.52 -10.36
C TYR A 128 3.32 -6.10 -9.11
N PHE A 129 2.00 -5.95 -8.98
CA PHE A 129 1.28 -6.50 -7.84
C PHE A 129 1.01 -7.98 -8.12
N THR A 130 1.16 -8.81 -7.09
CA THR A 130 1.08 -10.27 -7.22
C THR A 130 -0.28 -10.83 -6.86
N ASN A 131 -1.16 -10.05 -6.21
CA ASN A 131 -2.48 -10.47 -5.75
C ASN A 131 -3.64 -9.75 -6.45
N VAL A 132 -3.33 -8.75 -7.26
CA VAL A 132 -4.27 -8.04 -8.14
C VAL A 132 -3.51 -7.65 -9.41
N TYR A 133 -4.21 -7.55 -10.54
CA TYR A 133 -3.62 -7.06 -11.78
C TYR A 133 -3.47 -5.53 -11.72
N LEU A 134 -2.31 -5.08 -11.23
CA LEU A 134 -1.98 -3.67 -11.09
C LEU A 134 -0.47 -3.46 -11.27
N ALA A 135 -0.13 -2.54 -12.16
CA ALA A 135 1.25 -2.16 -12.40
C ALA A 135 1.41 -0.65 -12.59
N PHE A 136 2.54 -0.11 -12.16
CA PHE A 136 2.94 1.27 -12.43
C PHE A 136 4.44 1.44 -12.14
N ASN A 137 4.97 2.64 -12.42
CA ASN A 137 6.33 3.04 -12.07
C ASN A 137 6.30 4.08 -10.93
N PRO A 138 6.67 3.68 -9.69
CA PRO A 138 6.76 4.61 -8.56
C PRO A 138 7.78 5.75 -8.77
N ILE A 139 8.82 5.53 -9.59
CA ILE A 139 9.78 6.60 -9.95
C ILE A 139 9.10 7.63 -10.85
N GLY A 140 8.26 7.18 -11.79
CA GLY A 140 7.41 8.07 -12.57
C GLY A 140 6.53 8.95 -11.68
N MET A 141 5.83 8.36 -10.69
CA MET A 141 5.01 9.13 -9.75
C MET A 141 5.81 10.20 -9.00
N ALA A 142 7.00 9.85 -8.52
CA ALA A 142 7.87 10.80 -7.81
C ALA A 142 8.38 11.92 -8.73
N ARG A 143 8.66 11.63 -10.00
CA ARG A 143 9.03 12.65 -10.99
C ARG A 143 7.89 13.65 -11.16
N GLU A 144 6.68 13.17 -11.46
CA GLU A 144 5.50 14.01 -11.64
C GLU A 144 5.22 14.87 -10.40
N ALA A 145 5.45 14.33 -9.20
CA ALA A 145 5.27 15.08 -7.97
C ALA A 145 6.27 16.22 -7.77
N ILE A 146 7.50 16.04 -8.26
CA ILE A 146 8.55 17.07 -8.21
C ILE A 146 8.40 18.07 -9.36
N THR A 147 7.97 17.63 -10.55
CA THR A 147 7.85 18.49 -11.74
C THR A 147 6.49 19.17 -11.86
N MET A 148 5.47 18.67 -11.15
CA MET A 148 4.06 19.09 -11.27
C MET A 148 3.52 18.96 -12.70
N THR A 149 3.98 17.93 -13.41
CA THR A 149 3.56 17.64 -14.78
C THR A 149 3.51 16.14 -14.98
N GLU A 150 2.59 15.66 -15.81
CA GLU A 150 2.62 14.29 -16.30
C GLU A 150 3.91 14.03 -17.09
N GLU A 151 4.44 12.81 -16.96
CA GLU A 151 5.69 12.40 -17.59
C GLU A 151 5.42 11.22 -18.53
N PRO A 152 5.00 11.47 -19.80
CA PRO A 152 4.71 10.42 -20.76
C PRO A 152 5.89 9.46 -20.94
N GLY A 153 5.60 8.16 -20.98
CA GLY A 153 6.62 7.12 -21.12
C GLY A 153 7.26 6.68 -19.79
N TRP A 154 6.97 7.35 -18.67
CA TRP A 154 7.41 6.87 -17.36
C TRP A 154 6.47 5.86 -16.73
N HIS A 155 5.23 5.75 -17.21
CA HIS A 155 4.21 4.84 -16.69
C HIS A 155 3.89 5.08 -15.20
N ALA A 156 3.81 6.35 -14.80
CA ALA A 156 3.44 6.74 -13.45
C ALA A 156 1.99 6.38 -13.09
N HIS A 157 1.12 6.25 -14.09
CA HIS A 157 -0.29 5.93 -13.91
C HIS A 157 -0.53 4.42 -13.89
N MET A 158 -1.63 4.02 -13.26
CA MET A 158 -2.00 2.62 -13.06
C MET A 158 -2.34 1.94 -14.38
N ALA A 159 -1.68 0.81 -14.64
CA ALA A 159 -2.05 -0.17 -15.64
C ALA A 159 -2.96 -1.21 -14.99
N LEU A 160 -4.19 -1.31 -15.50
CA LEU A 160 -5.27 -2.16 -15.00
C LEU A 160 -5.78 -3.08 -16.12
N ASP A 161 -6.36 -4.22 -15.74
CA ASP A 161 -7.16 -5.02 -16.66
C ASP A 161 -8.29 -4.16 -17.26
N PRO A 162 -8.47 -4.15 -18.60
CA PRO A 162 -9.57 -3.42 -19.24
C PRO A 162 -10.97 -3.72 -18.66
N GLY A 163 -11.23 -4.93 -18.20
CA GLY A 163 -12.50 -5.34 -17.59
C GLY A 163 -12.77 -4.73 -16.20
N GLU A 164 -11.74 -4.17 -15.57
CA GLU A 164 -11.81 -3.58 -14.23
C GLU A 164 -11.91 -2.05 -14.26
N ARG A 165 -11.64 -1.42 -15.40
CA ARG A 165 -11.52 0.05 -15.52
C ARG A 165 -12.79 0.80 -15.11
N ASP A 166 -13.95 0.39 -15.62
CA ASP A 166 -15.20 1.12 -15.37
C ASP A 166 -15.53 1.19 -13.86
N GLU A 167 -15.28 0.10 -13.13
CA GLU A 167 -15.52 0.04 -11.69
C GLU A 167 -14.49 0.87 -10.91
N ILE A 168 -13.21 0.79 -11.29
CA ILE A 168 -12.17 1.60 -10.68
C ILE A 168 -12.42 3.09 -10.92
N GLU A 169 -12.80 3.48 -12.13
CA GLU A 169 -13.19 4.86 -12.44
C GLU A 169 -14.36 5.32 -11.59
N ALA A 170 -15.40 4.48 -11.40
CA ALA A 170 -16.51 4.78 -10.51
C ALA A 170 -16.07 4.93 -9.04
N ARG A 171 -15.17 4.07 -8.57
CA ARG A 171 -14.61 4.14 -7.21
C ARG A 171 -13.79 5.41 -6.98
N LEU A 172 -12.96 5.79 -7.95
CA LEU A 172 -12.12 6.99 -7.90
C LEU A 172 -12.98 8.25 -8.00
N ALA A 173 -14.02 8.26 -8.83
CA ALA A 173 -14.98 9.38 -8.93
C ALA A 173 -15.78 9.62 -7.63
N ALA A 174 -15.88 8.61 -6.76
CA ALA A 174 -16.51 8.74 -5.45
C ALA A 174 -15.54 9.25 -4.35
N MET A 175 -14.24 9.34 -4.63
CA MET A 175 -13.27 9.91 -3.70
C MET A 175 -13.44 11.44 -3.60
N PRO A 176 -13.10 12.06 -2.45
CA PRO A 176 -13.07 13.51 -2.34
C PRO A 176 -12.13 14.13 -3.37
N GLU A 177 -12.53 15.28 -3.92
CA GLU A 177 -11.63 16.09 -4.72
C GLU A 177 -10.51 16.66 -3.85
N VAL A 178 -9.29 16.62 -4.36
CA VAL A 178 -8.09 17.22 -3.77
C VAL A 178 -7.55 18.28 -4.70
N ASP A 179 -6.73 19.19 -4.18
CA ASP A 179 -6.06 20.16 -5.05
C ASP A 179 -4.97 19.50 -5.91
N GLU A 180 -4.52 20.23 -6.93
CA GLU A 180 -3.52 19.73 -7.90
C GLU A 180 -2.20 19.35 -7.23
N GLU A 181 -1.81 20.04 -6.16
CA GLU A 181 -0.58 19.71 -5.44
C GLU A 181 -0.74 18.41 -4.65
N GLU A 182 -1.85 18.27 -3.92
CA GLU A 182 -2.17 17.09 -3.13
C GLU A 182 -2.31 15.86 -4.02
N TYR A 183 -2.90 15.98 -5.20
CA TYR A 183 -3.01 14.89 -6.20
C TYR A 183 -1.68 14.13 -6.43
N TYR A 184 -0.56 14.84 -6.43
CA TYR A 184 0.74 14.25 -6.73
C TYR A 184 1.49 13.72 -5.50
N LEU A 185 1.06 14.01 -4.28
CA LEU A 185 1.85 13.68 -3.09
C LEU A 185 1.94 12.18 -2.83
N PRO A 186 3.08 11.67 -2.34
CA PRO A 186 3.25 10.28 -1.95
C PRO A 186 2.11 9.70 -1.09
N THR A 187 1.65 10.42 -0.07
CA THR A 187 0.54 9.96 0.78
C THR A 187 -0.75 9.80 -0.02
N THR A 188 -1.12 10.81 -0.82
CA THR A 188 -2.33 10.77 -1.66
C THR A 188 -2.25 9.67 -2.73
N ARG A 189 -1.06 9.46 -3.33
CA ARG A 189 -0.82 8.35 -4.25
C ARG A 189 -0.99 7.00 -3.56
N LEU A 190 -0.53 6.86 -2.31
CA LEU A 190 -0.77 5.64 -1.52
C LEU A 190 -2.27 5.43 -1.29
N ASP A 191 -3.01 6.46 -0.85
CA ASP A 191 -4.46 6.36 -0.59
C ASP A 191 -5.25 5.92 -1.84
N VAL A 192 -4.90 6.47 -3.00
CA VAL A 192 -5.49 6.07 -4.28
C VAL A 192 -5.18 4.60 -4.59
N VAL A 193 -3.92 4.17 -4.44
CA VAL A 193 -3.54 2.76 -4.65
C VAL A 193 -4.26 1.85 -3.67
N THR A 194 -4.38 2.22 -2.38
CA THR A 194 -5.16 1.47 -1.38
C THR A 194 -6.59 1.26 -1.86
N ALA A 195 -7.29 2.32 -2.26
CA ALA A 195 -8.67 2.23 -2.72
C ALA A 195 -8.83 1.33 -3.96
N VAL A 196 -7.87 1.38 -4.89
CA VAL A 196 -7.86 0.54 -6.08
C VAL A 196 -7.62 -0.93 -5.72
N VAL A 197 -6.59 -1.23 -4.91
CA VAL A 197 -6.26 -2.60 -4.49
C VAL A 197 -7.42 -3.22 -3.72
N GLU A 198 -8.03 -2.50 -2.78
CA GLU A 198 -9.21 -2.97 -2.04
C GLU A 198 -10.38 -3.32 -2.97
N THR A 199 -10.62 -2.49 -3.98
CA THR A 199 -11.69 -2.70 -4.96
C THR A 199 -11.41 -3.93 -5.83
N LEU A 200 -10.17 -4.08 -6.33
CA LEU A 200 -9.77 -5.23 -7.12
C LEU A 200 -9.84 -6.53 -6.31
N ARG A 201 -9.38 -6.53 -5.05
CA ARG A 201 -9.46 -7.70 -4.15
C ARG A 201 -10.91 -8.11 -3.89
N ALA A 202 -11.77 -7.17 -3.52
CA ALA A 202 -13.19 -7.45 -3.26
C ALA A 202 -13.88 -8.07 -4.48
N ARG A 203 -13.50 -7.65 -5.69
CA ARG A 203 -14.01 -8.22 -6.93
C ARG A 203 -13.46 -9.62 -7.21
N ALA A 204 -12.17 -9.82 -7.04
CA ALA A 204 -11.55 -11.13 -7.19
C ALA A 204 -12.21 -12.14 -6.24
N GLU A 205 -12.46 -11.75 -4.99
CA GLU A 205 -13.21 -12.55 -4.01
C GLU A 205 -14.63 -12.85 -4.47
N ALA A 206 -15.38 -11.84 -4.91
CA ALA A 206 -16.76 -12.00 -5.40
C ALA A 206 -16.86 -12.90 -6.65
N ALA A 207 -15.81 -12.91 -7.48
CA ALA A 207 -15.70 -13.76 -8.66
C ALA A 207 -15.13 -15.16 -8.35
N GLY A 208 -14.74 -15.45 -7.10
CA GLY A 208 -14.17 -16.73 -6.68
C GLY A 208 -12.74 -16.97 -7.17
N ILE A 209 -12.01 -15.90 -7.47
CA ILE A 209 -10.62 -15.91 -7.96
C ILE A 209 -9.66 -15.14 -7.04
N GLY A 210 -10.03 -14.94 -5.77
CA GLY A 210 -9.23 -14.19 -4.78
C GLY A 210 -7.84 -14.77 -4.51
N ASP A 211 -7.64 -16.07 -4.77
CA ASP A 211 -6.35 -16.75 -4.59
C ASP A 211 -5.47 -16.72 -5.86
N VAL A 212 -5.92 -16.06 -6.94
CA VAL A 212 -5.12 -15.93 -8.17
C VAL A 212 -3.93 -15.02 -7.90
N THR A 213 -2.76 -15.50 -8.29
CA THR A 213 -1.51 -14.75 -8.22
C THR A 213 -1.02 -14.38 -9.62
N PHE A 214 -0.46 -13.18 -9.74
CA PHE A 214 0.14 -12.67 -10.98
C PHE A 214 1.67 -12.76 -10.90
N SER A 215 2.29 -13.22 -11.98
CA SER A 215 3.74 -13.17 -12.18
C SER A 215 4.10 -12.13 -13.22
N LYS A 216 5.40 -11.92 -13.42
CA LYS A 216 5.91 -11.03 -14.45
C LYS A 216 5.31 -11.32 -15.84
N GLU A 217 5.18 -12.59 -16.19
CA GLU A 217 4.68 -13.05 -17.49
C GLU A 217 3.24 -12.61 -17.77
N ASP A 218 2.44 -12.33 -16.75
CA ASP A 218 1.07 -11.82 -16.94
C ASP A 218 1.04 -10.34 -17.37
N TYR A 219 2.14 -9.61 -17.16
CA TYR A 219 2.29 -8.20 -17.50
C TYR A 219 3.01 -7.96 -18.84
N GLU A 220 3.57 -8.99 -19.48
CA GLU A 220 4.32 -8.94 -20.75
C GLU A 220 3.54 -9.52 -21.94
#